data_AF-A0A3N6F756-F1
#
_entry.id   AF-A0A3N6F756-F1
#
_cell.length_a   1.000
_cell.length_b   1.000
_cell.length_c   1.000
_cell.angle_alpha   90.00
_cell.angle_beta   90.00
_cell.angle_gamma   90.00
#
_symmetry.space_group_name_H-M   'P 1'
#
loop_
_entity.id
_entity.type
_entity.pdbx_description
1 polymer ?
#
loop_
_entity_poly.entity_id
_entity_poly.type
_entity_poly.pdbx_seq_one_letter_code
_entity_poly.pdbx_strand_id
1 'polypeptide(L)'
;MRAVEVQLRLRFPRLVRARTPRPPDAHDPAFAELRRIESDHVHRALFLAELDAAITDRDAEREAVLNAIEAAAALLRSMVLPGGGGGSA
;
A
#
# COMPACT_ATOMS: atom_id res chain seq x y z
N MET A 1 -5.49 -51.17 -17.04
CA MET A 1 -5.59 -49.70 -17.09
C MET A 1 -5.83 -49.06 -15.72
N ARG A 2 -6.83 -49.46 -14.91
CA ARG A 2 -7.12 -48.82 -13.60
C ARG A 2 -6.02 -48.94 -12.53
N ALA A 3 -5.27 -50.04 -12.48
CA ALA A 3 -4.24 -50.26 -11.45
C ALA A 3 -3.04 -49.29 -11.56
N VAL A 4 -2.63 -48.97 -12.79
CA VAL A 4 -1.53 -48.02 -13.05
C VAL A 4 -1.92 -46.61 -12.66
N GLU A 5 -3.18 -46.24 -12.88
CA GLU A 5 -3.72 -44.94 -12.47
C GLU A 5 -3.74 -44.78 -10.95
N VAL A 6 -4.07 -45.84 -10.22
CA VAL A 6 -4.02 -45.87 -8.74
C VAL A 6 -2.58 -45.75 -8.24
N GLN A 7 -1.63 -46.48 -8.83
CA GLN A 7 -0.22 -46.38 -8.45
C GLN A 7 0.38 -45.00 -8.76
N LEU A 8 0.03 -44.39 -9.90
CA LEU A 8 0.46 -43.04 -10.23
C LEU A 8 -0.09 -42.02 -9.23
N ARG A 9 -1.33 -42.19 -8.75
CA ARG A 9 -1.92 -41.32 -7.73
C ARG A 9 -1.23 -41.42 -6.38
N LEU A 10 -0.81 -42.63 -5.99
CA LEU A 10 -0.07 -42.87 -4.74
C LEU A 10 1.38 -42.37 -4.82
N ARG A 11 2.04 -42.54 -5.97
CA ARG A 11 3.45 -42.19 -6.17
C ARG A 11 3.68 -40.70 -6.35
N PHE A 12 2.72 -39.99 -6.94
CA PHE A 12 2.86 -38.56 -7.27
C PHE A 12 1.67 -37.72 -6.77
N PRO A 13 1.43 -37.68 -5.45
CA PRO A 13 0.28 -36.99 -4.88
C PRO A 13 0.29 -35.48 -5.21
N ARG A 14 1.48 -34.88 -5.37
CA ARG A 14 1.63 -33.47 -5.75
C ARG A 14 1.21 -33.19 -7.20
N LEU A 15 1.52 -34.08 -8.14
CA LEU A 15 1.13 -33.92 -9.54
C LEU A 15 -0.36 -34.13 -9.74
N VAL A 16 -0.97 -35.04 -8.97
CA VAL A 16 -2.43 -35.20 -8.93
C VAL A 16 -3.07 -33.94 -8.36
N ARG A 17 -2.55 -33.39 -7.25
CA ARG A 17 -3.06 -32.16 -6.64
C ARG A 17 -2.95 -30.93 -7.54
N ALA A 18 -1.89 -30.87 -8.36
CA ALA A 18 -1.70 -29.79 -9.33
C ALA A 18 -2.65 -29.91 -10.55
N ARG A 19 -3.15 -31.11 -10.85
CA ARG A 19 -4.04 -31.38 -11.99
C ARG A 19 -5.51 -31.46 -11.61
N THR A 20 -5.85 -31.68 -10.35
CA THR A 20 -7.22 -31.46 -9.88
C THR A 20 -7.50 -29.97 -9.97
N PRO A 21 -8.56 -29.55 -10.70
CA PRO A 21 -9.06 -28.19 -10.58
C PRO A 21 -9.20 -27.91 -9.10
N ARG A 22 -8.46 -26.92 -8.61
CA ARG A 22 -8.69 -26.42 -7.27
C ARG A 22 -10.15 -25.96 -7.28
N PRO A 23 -11.02 -26.48 -6.39
CA PRO A 23 -12.32 -25.86 -6.23
C PRO A 23 -12.04 -24.35 -6.09
N PRO A 24 -12.73 -23.46 -6.82
CA PRO A 24 -12.56 -22.04 -6.61
C PRO A 24 -12.68 -21.84 -5.12
N ASP A 25 -11.55 -21.49 -4.48
CA ASP A 25 -11.45 -21.51 -3.03
C ASP A 25 -12.67 -20.77 -2.50
N ALA A 26 -13.36 -21.38 -1.56
CA ALA A 26 -14.32 -20.69 -0.74
C ALA A 26 -13.62 -19.43 -0.22
N HIS A 27 -13.93 -18.31 -0.86
CA HIS A 27 -13.56 -16.94 -0.53
C HIS A 27 -12.25 -16.79 0.26
N ASP A 28 -11.13 -16.61 -0.45
CA ASP A 28 -9.88 -16.20 0.22
C ASP A 28 -10.17 -14.95 1.08
N PRO A 29 -9.97 -15.04 2.41
CA PRO A 29 -10.27 -13.94 3.31
C PRO A 29 -9.38 -12.72 3.07
N ALA A 30 -8.19 -12.89 2.48
CA ALA A 30 -7.30 -11.78 2.15
C ALA A 30 -7.92 -10.81 1.14
N PHE A 31 -8.80 -11.30 0.26
CA PHE A 31 -9.48 -10.51 -0.76
C PHE A 31 -10.93 -10.18 -0.40
N ALA A 32 -11.36 -10.44 0.83
CA ALA A 32 -12.73 -10.19 1.25
C ALA A 32 -13.11 -8.71 1.11
N GLU A 33 -12.21 -7.81 1.49
CA GLU A 33 -12.45 -6.37 1.41
C GLU A 33 -12.48 -5.87 -0.03
N LEU A 34 -11.53 -6.31 -0.86
CA LEU A 34 -11.50 -5.97 -2.28
C LEU A 34 -12.78 -6.40 -3.01
N ARG A 35 -13.31 -7.59 -2.68
CA ARG A 35 -14.60 -8.04 -3.21
C ARG A 35 -15.76 -7.17 -2.74
N ARG A 36 -15.79 -6.74 -1.48
CA ARG A 36 -16.84 -5.82 -0.98
C ARG A 36 -16.81 -4.50 -1.72
N ILE A 37 -15.62 -3.93 -1.89
CA ILE A 37 -15.41 -2.70 -2.68
C ILE A 37 -15.89 -2.89 -4.12
N GLU A 38 -15.70 -4.08 -4.72
CA GLU A 38 -16.17 -4.37 -6.08
C GLU A 38 -17.69 -4.57 -6.17
N SER A 39 -18.28 -5.27 -5.20
CA SER A 39 -19.69 -5.69 -5.25
C SER A 39 -20.68 -4.68 -4.66
N ASP A 40 -20.25 -3.86 -3.70
CA ASP A 40 -21.10 -2.91 -2.97
C ASP A 40 -20.68 -1.47 -3.27
N HIS A 41 -21.54 -0.76 -4.01
CA HIS A 41 -21.30 0.60 -4.44
C HIS A 41 -21.33 1.62 -3.28
N VAL A 42 -22.12 1.38 -2.22
CA VAL A 42 -22.17 2.26 -1.05
C VAL A 42 -20.90 2.10 -0.26
N HIS A 43 -20.49 0.85 -0.02
CA HIS A 43 -19.22 0.55 0.64
C HIS A 43 -18.03 1.11 -0.13
N ARG A 44 -18.03 0.97 -1.46
CA ARG A 44 -17.01 1.56 -2.34
C ARG A 44 -16.93 3.08 -2.19
N ALA A 45 -18.06 3.77 -2.19
CA ALA A 45 -18.09 5.23 -2.07
C ALA A 45 -17.53 5.69 -0.72
N LEU A 46 -17.90 5.01 0.37
CA LEU A 46 -17.36 5.29 1.70
C LEU A 46 -15.85 5.06 1.75
N PHE A 47 -15.38 3.90 1.28
CA PHE A 47 -13.96 3.56 1.24
C PHE A 47 -13.13 4.59 0.48
N LEU A 48 -13.63 5.06 -0.68
CA LEU A 48 -12.94 6.09 -1.47
C LEU A 48 -12.89 7.43 -0.75
N ALA A 49 -13.98 7.84 -0.10
CA ALA A 49 -14.01 9.09 0.66
C ALA A 49 -13.03 9.06 1.84
N GLU A 50 -12.96 7.93 2.56
CA GLU A 50 -12.00 7.73 3.65
C GLU A 50 -10.55 7.72 3.15
N LEU A 51 -10.29 7.09 1.99
CA LEU A 51 -8.98 7.06 1.37
C LEU A 51 -8.53 8.46 0.94
N ASP A 52 -9.41 9.23 0.30
CA ASP A 52 -9.11 10.60 -0.12
C ASP A 52 -8.82 11.52 1.08
N ALA A 53 -9.58 11.36 2.16
CA ALA A 53 -9.32 12.08 3.41
C ALA A 53 -7.95 11.72 3.99
N ALA A 54 -7.61 10.43 4.08
CA ALA A 54 -6.33 9.97 4.59
C ALA A 54 -5.14 10.45 3.74
N ILE A 55 -5.29 10.50 2.42
CA ILE A 55 -4.27 11.05 1.51
C ILE A 55 -4.10 12.54 1.77
N THR A 56 -5.20 13.28 1.86
CA THR A 56 -5.19 14.73 2.12
C THR A 56 -4.50 15.04 3.44
N ASP A 57 -4.84 14.33 4.52
CA ASP A 57 -4.21 14.49 5.83
C ASP A 57 -2.70 14.21 5.76
N ARG A 58 -2.31 13.14 5.07
CA ARG A 58 -0.90 12.76 4.90
C ARG A 58 -0.10 13.83 4.15
N ASP A 59 -0.70 14.45 3.14
CA ASP A 59 -0.05 15.51 2.36
C ASP A 59 0.06 16.80 3.16
N ALA A 60 -0.96 17.16 3.95
CA ALA A 60 -0.90 18.27 4.88
C ALA A 60 0.20 18.09 5.95
N GLU A 61 0.35 16.88 6.49
CA GLU A 61 1.46 16.56 7.41
C GLU A 61 2.82 16.74 6.74
N ARG A 62 2.98 16.27 5.49
CA ARG A 62 4.23 16.40 4.73
C ARG A 62 4.57 17.86 4.47
N GLU A 63 3.59 18.66 4.07
CA GLU A 63 3.76 20.08 3.86
C GLU A 63 4.18 20.79 5.15
N ALA A 64 3.54 20.48 6.28
CA ALA A 64 3.92 21.03 7.58
C ALA A 64 5.37 20.69 7.95
N VAL A 65 5.81 19.45 7.71
CA VAL A 65 7.20 19.03 7.94
C VAL A 65 8.17 19.77 7.04
N LEU A 66 7.86 19.93 5.75
CA LEU A 66 8.70 20.68 4.81
C LEU A 66 8.83 22.14 5.22
N ASN A 67 7.73 22.80 5.57
CA ASN A 67 7.72 24.17 6.06
C ASN A 67 8.58 24.33 7.32
N ALA A 68 8.53 23.37 8.25
CA ALA A 68 9.37 23.38 9.45
C ALA A 68 10.86 23.23 9.11
N ILE A 69 11.21 22.36 8.15
CA ILE A 69 12.59 22.17 7.67
C ILE A 69 13.09 23.45 7.00
N GLU A 70 12.29 24.08 6.14
CA GLU A 70 12.65 25.32 5.45
C GLU A 70 12.88 26.47 6.42
N ALA A 71 12.00 26.61 7.42
CA ALA A 71 12.16 27.59 8.49
C ALA A 71 13.45 27.36 9.29
N ALA A 72 13.74 26.11 9.68
CA ALA A 72 14.98 25.76 10.36
C ALA A 72 16.21 26.05 9.49
N ALA A 73 16.16 25.73 8.20
CA ALA A 73 17.24 26.02 7.27
C ALA A 73 17.46 27.54 7.09
N ALA A 74 16.39 28.33 7.06
CA ALA A 74 16.48 29.79 7.01
C ALA A 74 17.14 30.37 8.28
N LEU A 75 16.77 29.85 9.46
CA LEU A 75 17.41 30.22 10.72
C LEU A 75 18.91 29.88 10.70
N LEU A 76 19.27 28.66 10.30
CA LEU A 76 20.68 28.26 10.17
C LEU A 76 21.46 29.17 9.22
N ARG A 77 20.91 29.51 8.05
CA ARG A 77 21.54 30.43 7.11
C ARG A 77 21.78 31.82 7.72
N SER A 78 20.80 32.33 8.49
CA SER A 78 20.93 33.63 9.16
C SER A 78 22.02 33.65 10.24
N MET A 79 22.29 32.52 10.88
CA MET A 79 23.36 32.39 11.89
C MET A 79 24.75 32.25 11.27
N VAL A 80 24.85 31.64 10.08
CA VAL A 80 26.14 31.38 9.41
C VAL A 80 26.60 32.57 8.55
N LEU A 81 25.69 33.42 8.08
CA LEU A 81 26.03 34.66 7.38
C LEU A 81 26.13 35.81 8.39
N PRO A 82 27.33 36.19 8.88
CA PRO A 82 27.46 37.35 9.73
C PRO A 82 27.16 38.58 8.89
N GLY A 83 26.05 39.26 9.21
CA GLY A 83 25.69 40.57 8.70
C GLY A 83 26.11 40.87 7.26
N GLY A 84 25.18 40.74 6.31
CA GLY A 84 25.19 41.54 5.07
C GLY A 84 25.05 43.06 5.30
N GLY A 85 25.45 43.53 6.49
CA GLY A 85 25.59 44.91 6.91
C GLY A 85 27.05 45.15 7.35
N GLY A 86 28.01 44.86 6.47
CA GLY A 86 29.32 45.49 6.51
C GLY A 86 29.26 46.77 5.70
N GLY A 87 29.49 47.92 6.34
CA GLY A 87 29.31 49.25 5.76
C GLY A 87 30.45 49.78 4.88
N SER A 88 30.22 51.02 4.44
CA SER A 88 31.12 52.03 3.86
C SER A 88 31.61 51.86 2.41
N ALA A 89 31.00 52.62 1.49
CA ALA A 89 31.54 53.88 0.94
C ALA A 89 30.42 54.67 0.23
#